data_AF-A0A551Z0W2-F1
#
_entry.id   AF-A0A551Z0W2-F1
#
_cell.length_a   1.000
_cell.length_b   1.000
_cell.length_c   1.000
_cell.angle_alpha   90.00
_cell.angle_beta   90.00
_cell.angle_gamma   90.00
#
_symmetry.space_group_name_H-M   'P 1'
#
loop_
_entity.id
_entity.type
_entity.pdbx_description
1 polymer ?
#
loop_
_entity_poly.entity_id
_entity_poly.type
_entity_poly.pdbx_seq_one_letter_code
_entity_poly.pdbx_strand_id
1 'polypeptide(L)'
;MDSIKANMKKQKGDDLERAVKRIEEAILKYSSTLDPDKFVVENKKIVIAEGVLHEIDLYVEVSVAQGYKSKFIFECKNWKQNVGKNDIIIFSEKIQATSSQKGFFVARGFSKGATAQAAKDERIELLLASDFPLDYPRMLVTGRSGFNGDIKLTKRSAIGKIDPSFMTIDISTAKAIFNGNEIDLYEFLGEESNQGFDEALKQIDTTKLDPGAYPIQFQITMVLPENQLLVNGDDIAKIHLDVSVELLIHKPRVIHHFAIEGRGKYIELEPYDYGTGHGELIITLAAPLENDVTLERN
;
A
#
# COMPACT_ATOMS: atom_id res chain seq x y z
N MET A 1 31.37 -13.05 -15.04
CA MET A 1 31.01 -13.52 -13.68
C MET A 1 31.16 -12.42 -12.64
N ASP A 2 32.22 -11.62 -12.67
CA ASP A 2 32.44 -10.54 -11.69
C ASP A 2 31.51 -9.33 -11.84
N SER A 3 31.13 -8.98 -13.08
CA SER A 3 30.11 -7.94 -13.36
C SER A 3 28.72 -8.31 -12.85
N ILE A 4 28.34 -9.59 -12.95
CA ILE A 4 27.06 -10.10 -12.45
C ILE A 4 27.03 -10.08 -10.92
N LYS A 5 28.11 -10.51 -10.26
CA LYS A 5 28.24 -10.46 -8.80
C LYS A 5 28.25 -9.03 -8.26
N ALA A 6 28.90 -8.10 -8.96
CA ALA A 6 28.89 -6.69 -8.61
C ALA A 6 27.48 -6.08 -8.73
N ASN A 7 26.75 -6.41 -9.81
CA ASN A 7 25.38 -5.95 -10.01
C ASN A 7 24.42 -6.48 -8.94
N MET A 8 24.53 -7.77 -8.58
CA MET A 8 23.74 -8.38 -7.49
C MET A 8 24.07 -7.79 -6.12
N LYS A 9 25.32 -7.37 -5.87
CA LYS A 9 25.71 -6.74 -4.59
C LYS A 9 25.16 -5.32 -4.48
N LYS A 10 25.12 -4.58 -5.60
CA LYS A 10 24.51 -3.24 -5.68
C LYS A 10 23.00 -3.31 -5.44
N GLN A 11 22.32 -4.25 -6.11
CA GLN A 11 20.89 -4.48 -5.97
C GLN A 11 20.49 -4.75 -4.51
N LYS A 12 21.23 -5.61 -3.79
CA LYS A 12 20.96 -5.91 -2.37
C LYS A 12 21.12 -4.71 -1.42
N GLY A 13 22.00 -3.76 -1.76
CA GLY A 13 22.13 -2.51 -1.03
C GLY A 13 20.89 -1.65 -1.24
N ASP A 14 20.51 -1.48 -2.51
CA ASP A 14 19.34 -0.71 -2.93
C ASP A 14 18.03 -1.24 -2.30
N ASP A 15 17.91 -2.56 -2.07
CA ASP A 15 16.71 -3.16 -1.46
C ASP A 15 16.53 -2.78 0.02
N LEU A 16 17.62 -2.77 0.81
CA LEU A 16 17.56 -2.34 2.21
C LEU A 16 17.30 -0.84 2.32
N GLU A 17 17.94 -0.03 1.46
CA GLU A 17 17.70 1.41 1.39
C GLU A 17 16.23 1.72 1.08
N ARG A 18 15.64 1.00 0.12
CA ARG A 18 14.22 1.10 -0.24
C ARG A 18 13.31 0.73 0.93
N ALA A 19 13.62 -0.36 1.64
CA ALA A 19 12.85 -0.79 2.81
C ALA A 19 12.87 0.26 3.92
N VAL A 20 14.04 0.80 4.26
CA VAL A 20 14.18 1.84 5.28
C VAL A 20 13.44 3.11 4.84
N LYS A 21 13.58 3.54 3.59
CA LYS A 21 12.82 4.68 3.05
C LYS A 21 11.32 4.52 3.26
N ARG A 22 10.75 3.38 2.84
CA ARG A 22 9.31 3.14 2.94
C ARG A 22 8.82 3.11 4.39
N ILE A 23 9.59 2.50 5.29
CA ILE A 23 9.29 2.49 6.72
C ILE A 23 9.29 3.92 7.28
N GLU A 24 10.30 4.74 6.98
CA GLU A 24 10.38 6.12 7.49
C GLU A 24 9.28 7.01 6.89
N GLU A 25 8.95 6.85 5.60
CA GLU A 25 7.80 7.53 4.98
C GLU A 25 6.49 7.15 5.69
N ALA A 26 6.28 5.87 6.00
CA ALA A 26 5.10 5.41 6.73
C ALA A 26 5.07 5.98 8.16
N ILE A 27 6.19 5.95 8.90
CA ILE A 27 6.29 6.54 10.25
C ILE A 27 5.89 8.03 10.22
N LEU A 28 6.40 8.79 9.25
CA LEU A 28 6.16 10.23 9.17
C LEU A 28 4.73 10.55 8.70
N LYS A 29 4.23 9.86 7.67
CA LYS A 29 2.89 10.05 7.10
C LYS A 29 1.78 9.74 8.10
N TYR A 30 1.94 8.67 8.88
CA TYR A 30 0.93 8.21 9.84
C TYR A 30 1.22 8.68 11.28
N SER A 31 2.23 9.52 11.47
CA SER A 31 2.39 10.26 12.72
C SER A 31 1.25 11.28 12.83
N SER A 32 0.43 11.18 13.88
CA SER A 32 -0.74 12.03 14.11
C SER A 32 -0.47 13.53 14.26
N THR A 33 0.80 13.95 14.17
CA THR A 33 1.26 15.31 14.48
C THR A 33 1.96 16.00 13.30
N LEU A 34 2.19 15.30 12.20
CA LEU A 34 2.97 15.81 11.06
C LEU A 34 2.10 15.89 9.81
N ASP A 35 2.02 17.09 9.26
CA ASP A 35 1.46 17.34 7.94
C ASP A 35 2.42 16.75 6.88
N PRO A 36 1.93 16.00 5.87
CA PRO A 36 2.75 15.48 4.78
C PRO A 36 3.68 16.50 4.13
N ASP A 37 3.28 17.77 4.04
CA ASP A 37 4.11 18.83 3.44
C ASP A 37 5.26 19.30 4.35
N LYS A 38 5.34 18.79 5.59
CA LYS A 38 6.36 19.17 6.58
C LYS A 38 7.55 18.23 6.62
N PHE A 39 7.62 17.22 5.77
CA PHE A 39 8.81 16.37 5.71
C PHE A 39 9.22 16.02 4.29
N VAL A 40 10.51 15.71 4.15
CA VAL A 40 11.12 15.25 2.91
C VAL A 40 11.94 14.00 3.22
N VAL A 41 11.80 12.97 2.38
CA VAL A 41 12.58 11.74 2.44
C VAL A 41 13.26 11.52 1.08
N GLU A 42 14.59 11.65 1.03
CA GLU A 42 15.39 11.56 -0.19
C GLU A 42 16.35 10.38 -0.13
N ASN A 43 16.36 9.54 -1.17
CA ASN A 43 17.39 8.51 -1.35
C ASN A 43 18.63 9.10 -2.03
N LYS A 44 19.81 8.58 -1.65
CA LYS A 44 21.10 8.84 -2.34
C LYS A 44 21.41 10.33 -2.48
N LYS A 45 21.11 11.11 -1.43
CA LYS A 45 21.37 12.54 -1.42
C LYS A 45 22.87 12.80 -1.45
N ILE A 46 23.33 13.59 -2.40
CA ILE A 46 24.73 14.02 -2.46
C ILE A 46 24.90 15.32 -1.69
N VAL A 47 25.85 15.33 -0.77
CA VAL A 47 26.23 16.51 0.02
C VAL A 47 27.72 16.76 -0.16
N ILE A 48 28.07 17.99 -0.50
CA ILE A 48 29.48 18.41 -0.60
C ILE A 48 29.79 19.31 0.58
N ALA A 49 30.70 18.86 1.45
CA ALA A 49 31.18 19.62 2.59
C ALA A 49 32.70 19.72 2.50
N GLU A 50 33.24 20.94 2.60
CA GLU A 50 34.69 21.19 2.55
C GLU A 50 35.39 20.58 1.31
N GLY A 51 34.68 20.49 0.18
CA GLY A 51 35.19 19.90 -1.06
C GLY A 51 35.14 18.37 -1.12
N VAL A 52 34.66 17.70 -0.08
CA VAL A 52 34.46 16.24 -0.04
C VAL A 52 33.01 15.89 -0.37
N LEU A 53 32.85 14.93 -1.27
CA LEU A 53 31.54 14.41 -1.68
C LEU A 53 31.10 13.28 -0.73
N HIS A 54 29.93 13.44 -0.12
CA HIS A 54 29.28 12.45 0.70
C HIS A 54 27.96 12.02 0.06
N GLU A 55 27.82 10.75 -0.27
CA GLU A 55 26.53 10.14 -0.63
C GLU A 55 25.83 9.67 0.65
N ILE A 56 24.59 10.08 0.84
CA ILE A 56 23.75 9.69 1.99
C ILE A 56 22.67 8.76 1.48
N ASP A 57 22.64 7.51 1.98
CA ASP A 57 21.71 6.49 1.48
C ASP A 57 20.25 6.94 1.66
N LEU A 58 19.90 7.45 2.85
CA LEU A 58 18.61 8.12 3.11
C LEU A 58 18.81 9.43 3.89
N TYR A 59 18.24 10.52 3.39
CA TYR A 59 18.19 11.81 4.08
C TYR A 59 16.74 12.16 4.39
N VAL A 60 16.46 12.45 5.66
CA VAL A 60 15.16 12.84 6.15
C VAL A 60 15.26 14.25 6.73
N GLU A 61 14.37 15.13 6.30
CA GLU A 61 14.26 16.48 6.85
C GLU A 61 12.83 16.74 7.27
N VAL A 62 12.64 17.20 8.51
CA VAL A 62 11.34 17.52 9.09
C VAL A 62 11.33 19.00 9.49
N SER A 63 10.34 19.73 8.99
CA SER A 63 10.08 21.13 9.33
C SER A 63 9.23 21.21 10.59
N VAL A 64 9.86 21.56 11.71
CA VAL A 64 9.21 21.60 13.03
C VAL A 64 8.51 22.94 13.25
N ALA A 65 9.13 24.03 12.80
CA ALA A 65 8.59 25.38 12.82
C ALA A 65 9.23 26.21 11.70
N GLN A 66 8.73 27.43 11.46
CA GLN A 66 9.29 28.32 10.45
C GLN A 66 10.78 28.56 10.72
N GLY A 67 11.65 28.12 9.80
CA GLY A 67 13.10 28.23 9.91
C GLY A 67 13.78 27.15 10.77
N TYR A 68 13.02 26.26 11.42
CA TYR A 68 13.56 25.17 12.24
C TYR A 68 13.36 23.81 11.56
N LYS A 69 14.47 23.18 11.21
CA LYS A 69 14.52 21.89 10.53
C LYS A 69 15.32 20.88 11.35
N SER A 70 14.76 19.69 11.48
CA SER A 70 15.45 18.51 12.01
C SER A 70 15.85 17.61 10.85
N LYS A 71 17.13 17.23 10.81
CA LYS A 71 17.76 16.40 9.80
C LYS A 71 18.18 15.09 10.43
N PHE A 72 17.82 14.00 9.76
CA PHE A 72 18.20 12.66 10.11
C PHE A 72 18.79 11.98 8.89
N ILE A 73 19.82 11.17 9.08
CA ILE A 73 20.41 10.40 7.98
C ILE A 73 20.48 8.93 8.31
N PHE A 74 20.38 8.10 7.28
CA PHE A 74 20.55 6.66 7.42
C PHE A 74 21.65 6.19 6.47
N GLU A 75 22.45 5.25 6.94
CA GLU A 75 23.40 4.47 6.14
C GLU A 75 22.99 3.00 6.22
N CYS A 76 22.87 2.34 5.07
CA CYS A 76 22.40 0.96 4.95
C CYS A 76 23.53 0.04 4.48
N LYS A 77 23.82 -1.03 5.24
CA LYS A 77 24.78 -2.07 4.85
C LYS A 77 24.16 -3.46 4.97
N ASN A 78 23.67 -3.96 3.84
CA ASN A 78 23.10 -5.31 3.73
C ASN A 78 24.18 -6.37 3.40
N TRP A 79 25.17 -6.52 4.28
CA TRP A 79 26.27 -7.49 4.10
C TRP A 79 26.07 -8.74 4.94
N LYS A 80 26.71 -9.84 4.50
CA LYS A 80 26.79 -11.07 5.31
C LYS A 80 27.75 -10.91 6.50
N GLN A 81 28.82 -10.13 6.31
CA GLN A 81 29.77 -9.83 7.37
C GLN A 81 29.29 -8.65 8.21
N ASN A 82 29.65 -8.65 9.48
CA ASN A 82 29.35 -7.54 10.38
C ASN A 82 30.08 -6.27 9.93
N VAL A 83 29.42 -5.13 10.12
CA VAL A 83 29.96 -3.79 9.90
C VAL A 83 31.17 -3.54 10.82
N GLY A 84 32.19 -2.93 10.24
CA GLY A 84 33.47 -2.67 10.89
C GLY A 84 33.53 -1.28 11.54
N LYS A 85 34.60 -1.04 12.29
CA LYS A 85 34.87 0.27 12.92
C LYS A 85 34.95 1.42 11.90
N ASN A 86 35.59 1.18 10.76
CA ASN A 86 35.84 2.22 9.75
C ASN A 86 34.54 2.74 9.12
N ASP A 87 33.56 1.87 8.93
CA ASP A 87 32.25 2.27 8.39
C ASP A 87 31.56 3.29 9.32
N ILE A 88 31.66 3.10 10.64
CA ILE A 88 31.09 4.02 11.63
C ILE A 88 31.87 5.34 11.69
N ILE A 89 33.20 5.32 11.50
CA ILE A 89 34.00 6.55 11.41
C ILE A 89 33.54 7.39 10.21
N ILE A 90 33.43 6.76 9.03
CA ILE A 90 32.95 7.43 7.81
C ILE A 90 31.53 7.96 8.02
N PHE A 91 30.66 7.20 8.70
CA PHE A 91 29.30 7.67 8.99
C PHE A 91 29.26 8.88 9.93
N SER A 92 30.13 8.93 10.94
CA SER A 92 30.24 10.12 11.81
C SER A 92 30.62 11.36 11.00
N GLU A 93 31.52 11.23 10.02
CA GLU A 93 31.85 12.33 9.10
C GLU A 93 30.62 12.78 8.27
N LYS A 94 29.80 11.84 7.79
CA LYS A 94 28.54 12.17 7.09
C LYS A 94 27.55 12.93 7.97
N ILE A 95 27.44 12.57 9.26
CA ILE A 95 26.60 13.30 10.23
C ILE A 95 27.10 14.75 10.38
N GLN A 96 28.41 14.96 10.46
CA GLN A 96 28.98 16.32 10.53
C GLN A 96 28.73 17.11 9.25
N ALA A 97 29.02 16.52 8.09
CA ALA A 97 28.85 17.15 6.78
C ALA A 97 27.40 17.62 6.52
N THR A 98 26.43 16.90 7.09
CA THR A 98 24.99 17.21 6.96
C THR A 98 24.45 18.07 8.10
N SER A 99 25.23 18.23 9.18
CA SER A 99 24.78 18.79 10.46
C SER A 99 23.52 18.10 10.97
N SER A 100 23.47 16.78 10.87
CA SER A 100 22.30 15.99 11.26
C SER A 100 22.19 15.85 12.78
N GLN A 101 20.96 15.92 13.29
CA GLN A 101 20.65 15.78 14.71
C GLN A 101 20.81 14.32 15.16
N LYS A 102 20.47 13.37 14.29
CA LYS A 102 20.70 11.95 14.53
C LYS A 102 21.05 11.22 13.23
N GLY A 103 21.88 10.20 13.34
CA GLY A 103 22.21 9.29 12.26
C GLY A 103 21.93 7.85 12.67
N PHE A 104 21.29 7.10 11.80
CA PHE A 104 20.98 5.68 12.00
C PHE A 104 21.83 4.83 11.06
N PHE A 105 22.64 3.94 11.63
CA PHE A 105 23.38 2.97 10.84
C PHE A 105 22.61 1.65 10.85
N VAL A 106 22.13 1.22 9.69
CA VAL A 106 21.26 0.04 9.53
C VAL A 106 22.06 -1.10 8.92
N ALA A 107 22.16 -2.23 9.61
CA ALA A 107 22.90 -3.39 9.09
C ALA A 107 22.42 -4.72 9.68
N ARG A 108 22.81 -5.84 9.04
CA ARG A 108 22.54 -7.19 9.56
C ARG A 108 23.34 -7.57 10.80
N GLY A 109 24.41 -6.82 11.10
CA GLY A 109 25.23 -7.08 12.28
C GLY A 109 26.39 -6.09 12.41
N PHE A 110 26.83 -5.90 13.64
CA PHE A 110 27.91 -4.98 14.00
C PHE A 110 29.04 -5.71 14.73
N SER A 111 30.28 -5.34 14.46
CA SER A 111 31.42 -5.82 15.22
C SER A 111 31.53 -5.08 16.56
N LYS A 112 32.22 -5.67 17.54
CA LYS A 112 32.52 -4.99 18.83
C LYS A 112 33.18 -3.63 18.61
N GLY A 113 34.05 -3.52 17.61
CA GLY A 113 34.74 -2.28 17.26
C GLY A 113 33.78 -1.23 16.67
N ALA A 114 32.80 -1.63 15.87
CA ALA A 114 31.75 -0.74 15.37
C ALA A 114 30.87 -0.22 16.51
N THR A 115 30.39 -1.11 17.38
CA THR A 115 29.57 -0.72 18.55
C THR A 115 30.32 0.22 19.49
N ALA A 116 31.58 -0.08 19.82
CA ALA A 116 32.40 0.78 20.68
C ALA A 116 32.73 2.14 20.03
N GLN A 117 32.80 2.21 18.70
CA GLN A 117 33.03 3.45 17.99
C GLN A 117 31.75 4.30 17.89
N ALA A 118 30.59 3.69 17.64
CA ALA A 118 29.30 4.36 17.63
C ALA A 118 28.99 5.01 18.98
N ALA A 119 29.29 4.33 20.08
CA ALA A 119 29.08 4.83 21.45
C ALA A 119 29.86 6.12 21.79
N LYS A 120 30.79 6.57 20.95
CA LYS A 120 31.51 7.84 21.13
C LYS A 120 30.75 9.06 20.61
N ASP A 121 29.70 8.86 19.83
CA ASP A 121 28.89 9.92 19.25
C ASP A 121 27.42 9.61 19.53
N GLU A 122 26.81 10.34 20.48
CA GLU A 122 25.42 10.12 20.92
C GLU A 122 24.38 10.31 19.81
N ARG A 123 24.78 10.92 18.69
CA ARG A 123 23.92 11.08 17.52
C ARG A 123 23.86 9.79 16.69
N ILE A 124 24.74 8.82 16.90
CA ILE A 124 24.75 7.56 16.15
C ILE A 124 23.91 6.52 16.89
N GLU A 125 22.93 5.97 16.19
CA GLU A 125 22.16 4.81 16.62
C GLU A 125 22.37 3.65 15.66
N LEU A 126 22.64 2.46 16.19
CA LEU A 126 22.81 1.25 15.40
C LEU A 126 21.49 0.48 15.37
N LEU A 127 20.97 0.20 14.18
CA LEU A 127 19.73 -0.53 13.98
C LEU A 127 20.00 -1.86 13.30
N LEU A 128 19.52 -2.95 13.90
CA LEU A 128 19.61 -4.27 13.29
C LEU A 128 18.53 -4.46 12.22
N ALA A 129 18.97 -4.87 11.03
CA ALA A 129 18.09 -5.35 9.96
C ALA A 129 18.11 -6.88 9.95
N SER A 130 16.93 -7.49 10.01
CA SER A 130 16.79 -8.96 10.00
C SER A 130 15.71 -9.40 9.03
N ASP A 131 15.85 -10.63 8.56
CA ASP A 131 14.73 -11.34 7.95
C ASP A 131 13.81 -11.80 9.10
N PHE A 132 12.50 -11.82 8.89
CA PHE A 132 11.52 -12.29 9.88
C PHE A 132 10.65 -13.41 9.30
N PRO A 133 10.14 -14.36 10.11
CA PRO A 133 9.24 -15.38 9.64
C PRO A 133 7.99 -14.75 9.03
N LEU A 134 7.69 -15.13 7.80
CA LEU A 134 6.45 -14.76 7.13
C LEU A 134 5.40 -15.81 7.49
N ASP A 135 4.80 -15.66 8.68
CA ASP A 135 3.61 -16.43 9.07
C ASP A 135 2.33 -15.89 8.42
N TYR A 136 2.45 -14.82 7.61
CA TYR A 136 1.34 -14.31 6.83
C TYR A 136 0.89 -15.39 5.85
N PRO A 137 -0.34 -15.91 5.97
CA PRO A 137 -0.85 -16.90 5.06
C PRO A 137 -0.85 -16.27 3.68
N ARG A 138 0.13 -16.66 2.85
CA ARG A 138 0.17 -16.51 1.39
C ARG A 138 -0.57 -15.25 0.96
N MET A 139 0.01 -14.06 1.17
CA MET A 139 -0.62 -12.78 0.84
C MET A 139 -1.49 -12.91 -0.41
N LEU A 140 -2.80 -12.94 -0.21
CA LEU A 140 -3.75 -13.12 -1.29
C LEU A 140 -3.99 -11.75 -1.85
N VAL A 141 -3.71 -11.58 -3.14
CA VAL A 141 -4.28 -10.46 -3.85
C VAL A 141 -5.52 -10.94 -4.57
N THR A 142 -6.64 -10.36 -4.20
CA THR A 142 -7.93 -10.57 -4.85
C THR A 142 -8.15 -9.46 -5.87
N GLY A 143 -8.23 -9.85 -7.14
CA GLY A 143 -8.62 -8.96 -8.23
C GLY A 143 -10.06 -9.23 -8.67
N ARG A 144 -10.67 -8.26 -9.36
CA ARG A 144 -11.96 -8.42 -10.03
C ARG A 144 -11.74 -8.18 -11.53
N SER A 145 -12.13 -9.14 -12.35
CA SER A 145 -12.14 -9.02 -13.82
C SER A 145 -13.50 -9.48 -14.37
N GLY A 146 -13.93 -8.85 -15.46
CA GLY A 146 -15.23 -9.13 -16.09
C GLY A 146 -16.40 -8.72 -15.20
N PHE A 147 -17.23 -7.79 -15.66
CA PHE A 147 -18.52 -7.51 -15.03
C PHE A 147 -19.60 -7.70 -16.08
N ASN A 148 -20.37 -8.76 -15.92
CA ASN A 148 -21.59 -8.98 -16.68
C ASN A 148 -22.74 -8.94 -15.67
N GLY A 149 -23.56 -7.91 -15.77
CA GLY A 149 -24.74 -7.72 -14.93
C GLY A 149 -25.99 -7.63 -15.80
N ASP A 150 -26.95 -8.53 -15.58
CA ASP A 150 -28.30 -8.34 -16.14
C ASP A 150 -29.12 -7.52 -15.15
N ILE A 151 -29.60 -6.37 -15.60
CA ILE A 151 -30.41 -5.44 -14.79
C ILE A 151 -31.87 -5.59 -15.18
N LYS A 152 -32.70 -5.93 -14.21
CA LYS A 152 -34.15 -6.08 -14.38
C LYS A 152 -34.85 -5.12 -13.45
N LEU A 153 -35.58 -4.17 -14.03
CA LEU A 153 -36.39 -3.21 -13.28
C LEU A 153 -37.86 -3.61 -13.29
N THR A 154 -38.54 -3.36 -12.19
CA THR A 154 -39.97 -3.61 -12.04
C THR A 154 -40.66 -2.33 -11.63
N LYS A 155 -41.62 -1.88 -12.43
CA LYS A 155 -42.32 -0.61 -12.21
C LYS A 155 -43.43 -0.74 -11.17
N ARG A 156 -43.74 0.39 -10.54
CA ARG A 156 -45.00 0.63 -9.86
C ARG A 156 -45.96 1.29 -10.84
N SER A 157 -47.13 0.70 -11.01
CA SER A 157 -48.22 1.31 -11.78
C SER A 157 -48.77 2.55 -11.05
N ALA A 158 -49.46 3.41 -11.80
CA ALA A 158 -50.10 4.63 -11.28
C ALA A 158 -51.15 4.39 -10.17
N ILE A 159 -51.62 3.15 -10.00
CA ILE A 159 -52.56 2.74 -8.94
C ILE A 159 -51.85 2.03 -7.77
N GLY A 160 -50.52 2.15 -7.67
CA GLY A 160 -49.70 1.61 -6.58
C GLY A 160 -49.39 0.10 -6.68
N LYS A 161 -49.94 -0.61 -7.68
CA LYS A 161 -49.65 -2.03 -7.90
C LYS A 161 -48.30 -2.22 -8.58
N ILE A 162 -47.54 -3.21 -8.14
CA ILE A 162 -46.28 -3.63 -8.78
C ILE A 162 -46.63 -4.38 -10.07
N ASP A 163 -46.09 -3.92 -11.20
CA ASP A 163 -46.19 -4.60 -12.48
C ASP A 163 -45.27 -5.83 -12.47
N PRO A 164 -45.73 -7.05 -12.76
CA PRO A 164 -44.86 -8.23 -12.74
C PRO A 164 -43.84 -8.29 -13.90
N SER A 165 -43.99 -7.45 -14.92
CA SER A 165 -43.10 -7.43 -16.09
C SER A 165 -41.78 -6.73 -15.80
N PHE A 166 -40.73 -7.18 -16.49
CA PHE A 166 -39.44 -6.52 -16.47
C PHE A 166 -39.40 -5.42 -17.51
N MET A 167 -38.91 -4.26 -17.09
CA MET A 167 -38.55 -3.15 -17.96
C MET A 167 -37.10 -3.34 -18.43
N THR A 168 -36.90 -3.23 -19.75
CA THR A 168 -35.56 -3.09 -20.33
C THR A 168 -35.21 -1.60 -20.37
N ILE A 169 -34.03 -1.25 -19.88
CA ILE A 169 -33.48 0.10 -19.96
C ILE A 169 -32.06 0.05 -20.53
N ASP A 170 -31.70 1.08 -21.28
CA ASP A 170 -30.31 1.40 -21.52
C ASP A 170 -29.83 2.27 -20.36
N ILE A 171 -29.04 1.67 -19.47
CA ILE A 171 -28.54 2.31 -18.25
C ILE A 171 -27.63 3.49 -18.59
N SER A 172 -26.92 3.45 -19.72
CA SER A 172 -25.96 4.50 -20.12
C SER A 172 -26.62 5.83 -20.48
N THR A 173 -27.92 5.82 -20.76
CA THR A 173 -28.68 7.00 -21.19
C THR A 173 -29.92 7.26 -20.32
N ALA A 174 -30.19 6.41 -19.33
CA ALA A 174 -31.34 6.55 -18.46
C ALA A 174 -31.21 7.77 -17.54
N LYS A 175 -32.28 8.55 -17.42
CA LYS A 175 -32.38 9.61 -16.42
C LYS A 175 -32.92 9.01 -15.12
N ALA A 176 -32.16 9.10 -14.04
CA ALA A 176 -32.55 8.56 -12.75
C ALA A 176 -32.63 9.64 -11.67
N ILE A 177 -33.66 9.56 -10.84
CA ILE A 177 -33.85 10.42 -9.66
C ILE A 177 -34.01 9.52 -8.45
N PHE A 178 -33.10 9.61 -7.48
CA PHE A 178 -33.14 8.86 -6.23
C PHE A 178 -33.33 9.81 -5.05
N ASN A 179 -34.38 9.57 -4.24
CA ASN A 179 -34.80 10.46 -3.15
C ASN A 179 -34.90 11.94 -3.56
N GLY A 180 -35.37 12.20 -4.78
CA GLY A 180 -35.54 13.55 -5.33
C GLY A 180 -34.28 14.19 -5.93
N ASN A 181 -33.12 13.51 -5.89
CA ASN A 181 -31.88 14.00 -6.49
C ASN A 181 -31.56 13.25 -7.78
N GLU A 182 -31.10 13.97 -8.81
CA GLU A 182 -30.59 13.34 -10.03
C GLU A 182 -29.32 12.53 -9.71
N ILE A 183 -29.25 11.31 -10.22
CA ILE A 183 -28.12 10.39 -10.01
C ILE A 183 -27.69 9.75 -11.33
N ASP A 184 -26.42 9.34 -11.39
CA ASP A 184 -25.97 8.41 -12.41
C ASP A 184 -26.39 6.98 -12.01
N LEU A 185 -27.27 6.38 -12.80
CA LEU A 185 -27.81 5.05 -12.51
C LEU A 185 -26.74 3.95 -12.64
N TYR A 186 -25.77 4.12 -13.52
CA TYR A 186 -24.67 3.17 -13.67
C TYR A 186 -23.78 3.17 -12.43
N GLU A 187 -23.38 4.36 -11.96
CA GLU A 187 -22.56 4.49 -10.75
C GLU A 187 -23.30 3.95 -9.52
N PHE A 188 -24.57 4.32 -9.33
CA PHE A 188 -25.41 3.84 -8.23
C PHE A 188 -25.50 2.31 -8.19
N LEU A 189 -25.81 1.67 -9.33
CA LEU A 189 -25.89 0.19 -9.39
C LEU A 189 -24.50 -0.46 -9.29
N GLY A 190 -23.44 0.24 -9.68
CA GLY A 190 -22.05 -0.17 -9.50
C GLY A 190 -21.68 -0.25 -8.02
N GLU A 191 -22.05 0.74 -7.21
CA GLU A 191 -21.85 0.73 -5.76
C GLU A 191 -22.59 -0.43 -5.09
N GLU A 192 -23.86 -0.63 -5.42
CA GLU A 192 -24.64 -1.78 -4.94
C GLU A 192 -24.01 -3.12 -5.34
N SER A 193 -23.52 -3.23 -6.58
CA SER A 193 -22.80 -4.42 -7.04
C SER A 193 -21.50 -4.66 -6.27
N ASN A 194 -20.77 -3.60 -5.91
CA ASN A 194 -19.54 -3.72 -5.13
C ASN A 194 -19.85 -4.24 -3.72
N GLN A 195 -20.87 -3.70 -3.08
CA GLN A 195 -21.32 -4.17 -1.77
C GLN A 195 -21.77 -5.63 -1.82
N GLY A 196 -22.55 -6.04 -2.84
CA GLY A 196 -22.95 -7.43 -3.03
C GLY A 196 -21.76 -8.37 -3.24
N PHE A 197 -20.73 -7.92 -3.96
CA PHE A 197 -19.50 -8.67 -4.14
C PHE A 197 -18.73 -8.84 -2.82
N ASP A 198 -18.61 -7.79 -2.01
CA ASP A 198 -17.96 -7.86 -0.70
C ASP A 198 -18.67 -8.85 0.24
N GLU A 199 -20.01 -8.88 0.23
CA GLU A 199 -20.78 -9.88 0.98
C GLU A 199 -20.55 -11.31 0.45
N ALA A 200 -20.49 -11.49 -0.87
CA ALA A 200 -20.17 -12.78 -1.48
C ALA A 200 -18.76 -13.26 -1.09
N LEU A 201 -17.78 -12.35 -1.04
CA LEU A 201 -16.41 -12.68 -0.65
C LEU A 201 -16.28 -13.16 0.80
N LYS A 202 -17.10 -12.63 1.73
CA LYS A 202 -17.09 -13.08 3.14
C LYS A 202 -17.44 -14.56 3.30
N GLN A 203 -18.14 -15.15 2.32
CA GLN A 203 -18.52 -16.57 2.32
C GLN A 203 -17.44 -17.47 1.72
N ILE A 204 -16.37 -16.91 1.15
CA ILE A 204 -15.31 -17.63 0.47
C ILE A 204 -14.07 -17.62 1.36
N ASP A 205 -13.61 -18.80 1.77
CA ASP A 205 -12.31 -18.95 2.40
C ASP A 205 -11.21 -18.89 1.33
N THR A 206 -10.83 -17.67 0.96
CA THR A 206 -9.83 -17.39 -0.07
C THR A 206 -8.45 -17.96 0.26
N THR A 207 -8.16 -18.26 1.53
CA THR A 207 -6.88 -18.87 1.98
C THR A 207 -6.68 -20.30 1.48
N LYS A 208 -7.79 -20.99 1.17
CA LYS A 208 -7.79 -22.36 0.65
C LYS A 208 -7.78 -22.43 -0.87
N LEU A 209 -8.00 -21.31 -1.57
CA LEU A 209 -8.01 -21.29 -3.03
C LEU A 209 -6.60 -21.26 -3.58
N ASP A 210 -6.36 -21.96 -4.68
CA ASP A 210 -5.11 -21.88 -5.44
C ASP A 210 -5.13 -20.67 -6.38
N PRO A 211 -3.98 -20.24 -6.92
CA PRO A 211 -3.96 -19.14 -7.87
C PRO A 211 -4.80 -19.47 -9.11
N GLY A 212 -5.64 -18.52 -9.53
CA GLY A 212 -6.55 -18.72 -10.66
C GLY A 212 -7.74 -17.78 -10.67
N ALA A 213 -8.56 -17.88 -11.72
CA ALA A 213 -9.81 -17.15 -11.85
C ALA A 213 -10.98 -18.02 -11.38
N TYR A 214 -11.81 -17.47 -10.51
CA TYR A 214 -12.97 -18.14 -9.94
C TYR A 214 -14.23 -17.34 -10.28
N PRO A 215 -15.18 -17.91 -11.04
CA PRO A 215 -16.43 -17.22 -11.30
C PRO A 215 -17.22 -17.11 -10.00
N ILE A 216 -17.66 -15.90 -9.69
CA ILE A 216 -18.58 -15.60 -8.60
C ILE A 216 -19.85 -15.07 -9.22
N GLN A 217 -20.96 -15.69 -8.84
CA GLN A 217 -22.30 -15.27 -9.20
C GLN A 217 -23.07 -14.93 -7.94
N PHE A 218 -23.74 -13.79 -7.96
CA PHE A 218 -24.61 -13.36 -6.87
C PHE A 218 -25.77 -12.52 -7.41
N GLN A 219 -26.82 -12.45 -6.63
CA GLN A 219 -28.02 -11.70 -6.96
C GLN A 219 -28.25 -10.61 -5.94
N ILE A 220 -28.57 -9.40 -6.42
CA ILE A 220 -29.01 -8.30 -5.57
C ILE A 220 -30.47 -8.06 -5.88
N THR A 221 -31.29 -7.97 -4.82
CA THR A 221 -32.70 -7.59 -4.94
C THR A 221 -32.98 -6.43 -4.01
N MET A 222 -33.32 -5.29 -4.59
CA MET A 222 -33.76 -4.11 -3.85
C MET A 222 -35.26 -3.94 -4.00
N VAL A 223 -35.96 -3.75 -2.89
CA VAL A 223 -37.37 -3.36 -2.88
C VAL A 223 -37.44 -1.92 -2.41
N LEU A 224 -37.99 -1.05 -3.25
CA LEU A 224 -37.97 0.38 -3.06
C LEU A 224 -39.36 0.87 -2.61
N PRO A 225 -39.43 1.76 -1.60
CA PRO A 225 -40.59 2.58 -1.32
C PRO A 225 -41.08 3.38 -2.53
N GLU A 226 -42.32 3.87 -2.44
CA GLU A 226 -42.91 4.71 -3.48
C GLU A 226 -42.11 5.98 -3.71
N ASN A 227 -41.90 6.32 -4.99
CA ASN A 227 -41.16 7.51 -5.44
C ASN A 227 -39.71 7.59 -4.94
N GLN A 228 -39.15 6.48 -4.44
CA GLN A 228 -37.77 6.48 -3.98
C GLN A 228 -36.79 6.54 -5.16
N LEU A 229 -37.10 5.83 -6.25
CA LEU A 229 -36.33 5.85 -7.48
C LEU A 229 -37.27 6.02 -8.67
N LEU A 230 -37.03 7.08 -9.44
CA LEU A 230 -37.67 7.28 -10.75
C LEU A 230 -36.65 7.04 -11.84
N VAL A 231 -36.98 6.23 -12.85
CA VAL A 231 -36.14 6.01 -14.03
C VAL A 231 -36.93 6.38 -15.27
N ASN A 232 -36.44 7.35 -16.05
CA ASN A 232 -37.14 7.93 -17.19
C ASN A 232 -38.57 8.41 -16.86
N GLY A 233 -38.81 8.76 -15.59
CA GLY A 233 -40.12 9.18 -15.07
C GLY A 233 -41.02 8.06 -14.54
N ASP A 234 -40.64 6.79 -14.67
CA ASP A 234 -41.37 5.66 -14.09
C ASP A 234 -40.94 5.40 -12.64
N ASP A 235 -41.89 5.22 -11.73
CA ASP A 235 -41.62 4.81 -10.34
C ASP A 235 -41.18 3.34 -10.30
N ILE A 236 -40.00 3.07 -9.74
CA ILE A 236 -39.41 1.74 -9.68
C ILE A 236 -39.70 1.12 -8.33
N ALA A 237 -40.37 -0.03 -8.35
CA ALA A 237 -40.71 -0.78 -7.14
C ALA A 237 -39.64 -1.79 -6.74
N LYS A 238 -38.94 -2.37 -7.72
CA LYS A 238 -37.93 -3.40 -7.50
C LYS A 238 -36.82 -3.31 -8.52
N ILE A 239 -35.60 -3.54 -8.05
CA ILE A 239 -34.40 -3.76 -8.88
C ILE A 239 -33.91 -5.17 -8.61
N HIS A 240 -33.62 -5.91 -9.67
CA HIS A 240 -32.97 -7.20 -9.59
C HIS A 240 -31.71 -7.19 -10.47
N LEU A 241 -30.57 -7.48 -9.86
CA LEU A 241 -29.27 -7.57 -10.53
C LEU A 241 -28.80 -9.02 -10.46
N ASP A 242 -28.58 -9.63 -11.62
CA ASP A 242 -27.86 -10.90 -11.74
C ASP A 242 -26.41 -10.57 -12.10
N VAL A 243 -25.48 -10.72 -11.16
CA VAL A 243 -24.09 -10.29 -11.35
C VAL A 243 -23.18 -11.52 -11.49
N SER A 244 -22.37 -11.53 -12.54
CA SER A 244 -21.29 -12.49 -12.77
C SER A 244 -19.96 -11.76 -12.86
N VAL A 245 -19.00 -12.14 -12.02
CA VAL A 245 -17.65 -11.57 -11.96
C VAL A 245 -16.60 -12.67 -11.79
N GLU A 246 -15.35 -12.41 -12.17
CA GLU A 246 -14.23 -13.30 -11.87
C GLU A 246 -13.44 -12.77 -10.67
N LEU A 247 -13.37 -13.56 -9.60
CA LEU A 247 -12.41 -13.38 -8.53
C LEU A 247 -11.06 -13.95 -8.97
N LEU A 248 -10.07 -13.08 -9.12
CA LEU A 248 -8.70 -13.49 -9.40
C LEU A 248 -7.96 -13.71 -8.08
N ILE A 249 -7.47 -14.92 -7.86
CA ILE A 249 -6.59 -15.25 -6.74
C ILE A 249 -5.15 -15.24 -7.23
N HIS A 250 -4.36 -14.32 -6.69
CA HIS A 250 -2.91 -14.29 -6.88
C HIS A 250 -2.21 -14.58 -5.55
N LYS A 251 -1.15 -15.41 -5.61
CA LYS A 251 -0.25 -15.70 -4.48
C LYS A 251 1.16 -15.26 -4.87
N PRO A 252 1.43 -13.95 -4.89
CA PRO A 252 2.72 -13.44 -5.29
C PRO A 252 3.82 -13.93 -4.36
N ARG A 253 4.97 -14.26 -4.94
CA ARG A 253 6.20 -14.53 -4.20
C ARG A 253 6.71 -13.28 -3.51
N VAL A 254 7.24 -13.45 -2.31
CA VAL A 254 7.96 -12.39 -1.60
C VAL A 254 9.35 -12.27 -2.20
N ILE A 255 9.68 -11.08 -2.70
CA ILE A 255 10.99 -10.77 -3.26
C ILE A 255 11.94 -10.37 -2.13
N HIS A 256 11.50 -9.44 -1.28
CA HIS A 256 12.29 -8.91 -0.17
C HIS A 256 11.45 -8.76 1.07
N HIS A 257 12.05 -8.99 2.24
CA HIS A 257 11.42 -8.65 3.50
C HIS A 257 12.48 -8.28 4.53
N PHE A 258 12.22 -7.23 5.30
CA PHE A 258 13.13 -6.73 6.33
C PHE A 258 12.34 -6.31 7.56
N ALA A 259 12.82 -6.67 8.74
CA ALA A 259 12.47 -6.03 10.00
C ALA A 259 13.64 -5.13 10.39
N ILE A 260 13.35 -3.87 10.67
CA ILE A 260 14.31 -2.88 11.14
C ILE A 260 13.99 -2.61 12.61
N GLU A 261 14.93 -2.94 13.49
CA GLU A 261 14.79 -2.83 14.93
C GLU A 261 14.30 -1.44 15.35
N GLY A 262 13.23 -1.40 16.15
CA GLY A 262 12.62 -0.16 16.65
C GLY A 262 11.92 0.69 15.59
N ARG A 263 11.85 0.26 14.32
CA ARG A 263 11.30 1.07 13.22
C ARG A 263 10.10 0.43 12.55
N GLY A 264 10.20 -0.82 12.10
CA GLY A 264 9.11 -1.43 11.35
C GLY A 264 9.50 -2.64 10.51
N LYS A 265 8.55 -3.09 9.70
CA LYS A 265 8.70 -4.22 8.77
C LYS A 265 8.35 -3.78 7.36
N TYR A 266 9.04 -4.36 6.39
CA TYR A 266 8.85 -4.15 4.97
C TYR A 266 8.71 -5.51 4.29
N ILE A 267 7.76 -5.64 3.36
CA ILE A 267 7.57 -6.79 2.49
C ILE A 267 7.33 -6.27 1.07
N GLU A 268 8.13 -6.76 0.14
CA GLU A 268 7.96 -6.51 -1.29
C GLU A 268 7.57 -7.82 -1.97
N LEU A 269 6.50 -7.77 -2.74
CA LEU A 269 6.00 -8.89 -3.49
C LEU A 269 6.31 -8.76 -4.98
N GLU A 270 6.28 -9.88 -5.69
CA GLU A 270 6.34 -9.85 -7.15
C GLU A 270 5.18 -9.03 -7.73
N PRO A 271 5.45 -8.22 -8.76
CA PRO A 271 4.39 -7.55 -9.49
C PRO A 271 3.38 -8.58 -10.00
N TYR A 272 2.11 -8.23 -9.94
CA TYR A 272 1.02 -9.08 -10.42
C TYR A 272 0.16 -8.31 -11.43
N ASP A 273 -0.38 -9.04 -12.38
CA ASP A 273 -1.22 -8.50 -13.45
C ASP A 273 -2.69 -8.79 -13.12
N TYR A 274 -3.50 -7.74 -13.04
CA TYR A 274 -4.95 -7.84 -12.83
C TYR A 274 -5.74 -7.62 -14.14
N GLY A 275 -5.13 -7.93 -15.28
CA GLY A 275 -5.72 -7.97 -16.62
C GLY A 275 -5.87 -6.61 -17.30
N THR A 276 -5.92 -5.52 -16.53
CA THR A 276 -6.03 -4.13 -17.02
C THR A 276 -4.80 -3.28 -16.70
N GLY A 277 -3.80 -3.85 -16.02
CA GLY A 277 -2.57 -3.17 -15.61
C GLY A 277 -1.65 -4.04 -14.74
N HIS A 278 -0.46 -3.50 -14.43
CA HIS A 278 0.50 -4.11 -13.52
C HIS A 278 0.41 -3.44 -12.14
N GLY A 279 0.28 -4.24 -11.07
CA GLY A 279 0.36 -3.77 -9.69
C GLY A 279 1.63 -4.22 -9.00
N GLU A 280 2.22 -3.33 -8.21
CA GLU A 280 3.21 -3.69 -7.18
C GLU A 280 2.51 -3.63 -5.82
N LEU A 281 2.66 -4.68 -5.01
CA LEU A 281 2.16 -4.67 -3.63
C LEU A 281 3.35 -4.62 -2.67
N ILE A 282 3.40 -3.54 -1.90
CA ILE A 282 4.37 -3.30 -0.86
C ILE A 282 3.62 -3.19 0.47
N ILE A 283 3.97 -4.05 1.42
CA ILE A 283 3.48 -3.90 2.80
C ILE A 283 4.56 -3.24 3.64
N THR A 284 4.19 -2.15 4.30
CA THR A 284 5.02 -1.47 5.28
C THR A 284 4.27 -1.39 6.61
N LEU A 285 4.88 -1.89 7.68
CA LEU A 285 4.35 -1.83 9.05
C LEU A 285 5.30 -0.99 9.89
N ALA A 286 4.90 0.22 10.27
CA ALA A 286 5.71 1.13 11.09
C ALA A 286 5.45 0.88 12.59
N ALA A 287 6.47 0.89 13.43
CA ALA A 287 6.41 0.63 14.87
C ALA A 287 6.24 1.95 15.67
N PRO A 288 5.11 2.65 15.46
CA PRO A 288 4.13 2.72 16.55
C PRO A 288 2.75 2.18 16.16
N LEU A 289 2.57 1.76 14.91
CA LEU A 289 1.29 1.45 14.27
C LEU A 289 1.08 -0.05 14.09
N GLU A 290 1.59 -0.91 14.98
CA GLU A 290 1.38 -2.37 14.90
C GLU A 290 -0.12 -2.78 14.90
N ASN A 291 -1.05 -1.82 15.00
CA ASN A 291 -2.50 -2.02 14.91
C ASN A 291 -3.15 -1.60 13.58
N ASP A 292 -2.47 -0.91 12.65
CA ASP A 292 -3.06 -0.46 11.39
C ASP A 292 -2.26 -0.99 10.18
N VAL A 293 -2.75 -2.09 9.60
CA VAL A 293 -2.23 -2.63 8.33
C VAL A 293 -2.77 -1.76 7.19
N THR A 294 -1.95 -0.83 6.69
CA THR A 294 -2.28 -0.10 5.46
C THR A 294 -1.85 -0.91 4.23
N LEU A 295 -2.84 -1.45 3.50
CA LEU A 295 -2.65 -1.96 2.15
C LEU A 295 -2.66 -0.78 1.19
N GLU A 296 -1.50 -0.25 0.82
CA GLU A 296 -1.43 0.72 -0.28
C GLU A 296 -1.59 -0.03 -1.62
N ARG A 297 -2.72 0.21 -2.31
CA ARG A 297 -2.91 -0.14 -3.72
C ARG A 297 -2.46 1.06 -4.55
N ASN A 298 -1.47 0.88 -5.40
CA ASN A 298 -1.15 1.84 -6.48
C ASN A 298 -1.90 1.44 -7.74
#